data_AF-A0A2V8DM80-F1
#
_entry.id   AF-A0A2V8DM80-F1
#
_cell.length_a   1.000
_cell.length_b   1.000
_cell.length_c   1.000
_cell.angle_alpha   90.00
_cell.angle_beta   90.00
_cell.angle_gamma   90.00
#
_symmetry.space_group_name_H-M   'P 1'
#
loop_
_entity.id
_entity.type
_entity.pdbx_description
1 polymer ?
#
loop_
_entity_poly.entity_id
_entity_poly.type
_entity_poly.pdbx_seq_one_letter_code
_entity_poly.pdbx_strand_id
1 'polypeptide(L)'
;MTALHTLALIAGVASACDILPRPGDTQGVQQAGRWEQHGRISVRPDPRYTLVRLEVDTNVVERHDVVLARFDFNPSEAEGDEYSLTVALDLGDARRLSANHPYSLGDSIPAYATVTCLCRPLRPDSVRGSYVMQTRGSRQLAGRVDATLYFTAWNDSTRHATYRLRQRIHGVRP
;
A
#
# COMPACT_ATOMS: atom_id res chain seq x y z
N MET A 1 6.38 22.60 -56.48
CA MET A 1 5.09 22.29 -55.84
C MET A 1 5.33 21.26 -54.75
N THR A 2 5.60 21.73 -53.55
CA THR A 2 5.95 20.94 -52.36
C THR A 2 4.77 21.00 -51.39
N ALA A 3 4.05 19.88 -51.23
CA ALA A 3 3.02 19.73 -50.22
C ALA A 3 3.66 19.14 -48.96
N LEU A 4 3.91 19.98 -47.96
CA LEU A 4 4.29 19.54 -46.62
C LEU A 4 3.00 19.19 -45.87
N HIS A 5 2.71 17.90 -45.71
CA HIS A 5 1.63 17.44 -44.84
C HIS A 5 2.08 17.55 -43.38
N THR A 6 1.49 18.49 -42.66
CA THR A 6 1.61 18.62 -41.20
C THR A 6 0.74 17.53 -40.56
N LEU A 7 1.34 16.39 -40.23
CA LEU A 7 0.71 15.40 -39.35
C LEU A 7 0.86 15.89 -37.90
N ALA A 8 -0.19 16.56 -37.42
CA ALA A 8 -0.38 16.77 -35.99
C ALA A 8 -0.72 15.42 -35.35
N LEU A 9 0.30 14.70 -34.86
CA LEU A 9 0.06 13.57 -33.98
C LEU A 9 -0.35 14.12 -32.62
N ILE A 10 -1.59 13.80 -32.25
CA ILE A 10 -2.19 14.04 -30.95
C ILE A 10 -1.33 13.34 -29.89
N ALA A 11 -0.42 14.10 -29.28
CA ALA A 11 0.26 13.72 -28.06
C ALA A 11 -0.71 13.91 -26.89
N GLY A 12 -1.57 12.91 -26.68
CA GLY A 12 -2.53 12.92 -25.59
C GLY A 12 -2.99 11.52 -25.26
N VAL A 13 -2.91 11.17 -23.97
CA VAL A 13 -3.42 9.94 -23.34
C VAL A 13 -2.51 8.69 -23.41
N ALA A 14 -1.34 8.75 -22.75
CA ALA A 14 -0.55 7.55 -22.41
C ALA A 14 -0.39 7.33 -20.88
N SER A 15 -1.25 7.94 -20.05
CA SER A 15 -1.14 7.84 -18.58
C SER A 15 -2.19 6.94 -17.94
N ALA A 16 -3.01 6.23 -18.73
CA ALA A 16 -4.12 5.41 -18.23
C ALA A 16 -3.88 3.88 -18.34
N CYS A 17 -2.80 3.42 -18.97
CA CYS A 17 -2.56 1.98 -19.19
C CYS A 17 -1.95 1.24 -17.98
N ASP A 18 -1.70 1.93 -16.86
CA ASP A 18 -1.07 1.34 -15.68
C ASP A 18 -2.08 0.70 -14.70
N ILE A 19 -3.13 0.11 -15.28
CA ILE A 19 -4.22 -0.59 -14.57
C ILE A 19 -3.96 -2.10 -14.51
N LEU A 20 -3.06 -2.64 -15.32
CA LEU A 20 -2.85 -4.07 -15.39
C LEU A 20 -1.75 -4.54 -14.43
N PRO A 21 -1.81 -5.81 -13.99
CA PRO A 21 -0.68 -6.48 -13.34
C PRO A 21 0.58 -6.35 -14.19
N ARG A 22 1.73 -6.19 -13.54
CA ARG A 22 3.03 -6.09 -14.19
C ARG A 22 3.84 -7.37 -13.95
N PRO A 23 4.74 -7.73 -14.87
CA PRO A 23 5.72 -8.79 -14.60
C PRO A 23 6.49 -8.53 -13.30
N GLY A 24 6.56 -9.55 -12.45
CA GLY A 24 7.20 -9.47 -11.13
C GLY A 24 6.34 -8.84 -10.04
N ASP A 25 5.07 -8.49 -10.31
CA ASP A 25 4.12 -8.22 -9.23
C ASP A 25 4.00 -9.46 -8.34
N THR A 26 3.91 -9.22 -7.04
CA THR A 26 3.76 -10.28 -6.04
C THR A 26 2.38 -10.91 -6.15
N GLN A 27 2.33 -12.24 -6.01
CA GLN A 27 1.07 -12.96 -5.99
C GLN A 27 0.31 -12.60 -4.71
N GLY A 28 -0.97 -12.27 -4.88
CA GLY A 28 -1.85 -11.84 -3.80
C GLY A 28 -2.98 -10.97 -4.35
N VAL A 29 -4.18 -11.12 -3.81
CA VAL A 29 -5.32 -10.29 -4.20
C VAL A 29 -5.58 -9.29 -3.10
N GLN A 30 -5.67 -8.02 -3.46
CA GLN A 30 -6.13 -7.01 -2.51
C GLN A 30 -7.61 -7.27 -2.22
N GLN A 31 -7.93 -7.70 -1.00
CA GLN A 31 -9.29 -8.01 -0.57
C GLN A 31 -10.00 -6.78 0.01
N ALA A 32 -9.24 -5.86 0.61
CA ALA A 32 -9.79 -4.63 1.16
C ALA A 32 -8.84 -3.45 0.96
N GLY A 33 -9.43 -2.27 0.84
CA GLY A 33 -8.70 -1.03 0.61
C GLY A 33 -9.50 0.16 1.07
N ARG A 34 -9.10 0.75 2.19
CA ARG A 34 -9.74 1.91 2.78
C ARG A 34 -8.84 3.13 2.63
N TRP A 35 -9.40 4.21 2.13
CA TRP A 35 -8.78 5.52 2.15
C TRP A 35 -9.62 6.45 3.03
N GLU A 36 -9.00 7.07 4.02
CA GLU A 36 -9.62 8.11 4.83
C GLU A 36 -8.87 9.42 4.67
N GLN A 37 -9.62 10.52 4.60
CA GLN A 37 -9.05 11.88 4.46
C GLN A 37 -8.96 12.61 5.80
N HIS A 38 -9.63 12.09 6.82
CA HIS A 38 -9.61 12.62 8.19
C HIS A 38 -9.34 11.43 9.11
N GLY A 39 -8.18 10.80 8.92
CA GLY A 39 -7.81 9.57 9.60
C GLY A 39 -6.39 9.61 10.12
N ARG A 40 -6.12 8.85 11.16
CA ARG A 40 -4.76 8.56 11.64
C ARG A 40 -4.57 7.05 11.69
N ILE A 41 -3.38 6.58 11.32
CA ILE A 41 -3.02 5.18 11.54
C ILE A 41 -2.85 4.96 13.04
N SER A 42 -3.67 4.07 13.59
CA SER A 42 -3.61 3.62 14.97
C SER A 42 -3.09 2.19 15.00
N VAL A 43 -2.05 1.98 15.78
CA VAL A 43 -1.36 0.71 15.93
C VAL A 43 -1.57 0.23 17.35
N ARG A 44 -2.48 -0.73 17.57
CA ARG A 44 -2.91 -1.12 18.93
C ARG A 44 -2.77 -2.62 19.15
N PRO A 45 -1.94 -3.06 20.11
CA PRO A 45 -1.97 -4.45 20.52
C PRO A 45 -3.35 -4.81 21.07
N ASP A 46 -3.88 -5.94 20.64
CA ASP A 46 -5.10 -6.48 21.21
C ASP A 46 -4.79 -6.98 22.62
N PRO A 47 -5.52 -6.57 23.66
CA PRO A 47 -5.23 -7.02 25.02
C PRO A 47 -5.69 -8.46 25.29
N ARG A 48 -6.52 -9.04 24.42
CA ARG A 48 -7.09 -10.40 24.58
C ARG A 48 -6.31 -11.45 23.80
N TYR A 49 -5.61 -11.05 22.75
CA TYR A 49 -4.81 -11.93 21.89
C TYR A 49 -3.43 -11.34 21.68
N THR A 50 -2.42 -12.14 21.37
CA THR A 50 -1.11 -11.62 20.93
C THR A 50 -1.17 -11.04 19.50
N LEU A 51 -2.30 -10.46 19.10
CA LEU A 51 -2.52 -9.85 17.79
C LEU A 51 -2.29 -8.36 17.90
N VAL A 52 -1.82 -7.75 16.82
CA VAL A 52 -1.74 -6.30 16.76
C VAL A 52 -2.45 -5.75 15.55
N ARG A 53 -3.34 -4.79 15.81
CA ARG A 53 -4.28 -4.26 14.85
C ARG A 53 -3.74 -2.96 14.27
N LEU A 54 -3.73 -2.90 12.93
CA LEU A 54 -3.61 -1.66 12.18
C LEU A 54 -5.01 -1.16 11.87
N GLU A 55 -5.33 0.02 12.36
CA GLU A 55 -6.65 0.62 12.22
C GLU A 55 -6.55 2.06 11.74
N VAL A 56 -7.65 2.55 11.19
CA VAL A 56 -7.82 3.98 10.91
C VAL A 56 -8.70 4.59 11.98
N ASP A 57 -8.12 5.44 12.82
CA ASP A 57 -8.87 6.28 13.75
C ASP A 57 -9.40 7.50 12.99
N THR A 58 -10.72 7.61 12.90
CA THR A 58 -11.41 8.71 12.19
C THR A 58 -11.83 9.85 13.11
N ASN A 59 -11.47 9.81 14.40
CA ASN A 59 -11.77 10.90 15.34
C ASN A 59 -10.76 12.06 15.20
N VAL A 60 -10.44 12.42 13.96
CA VAL A 60 -9.47 13.47 13.62
C VAL A 60 -10.21 14.58 12.91
N VAL A 61 -10.06 15.81 13.40
CA VAL A 61 -10.73 17.00 12.81
C VAL A 61 -9.97 17.52 11.60
N GLU A 62 -8.65 17.41 11.63
CA GLU A 62 -7.77 17.88 10.57
C GLU A 62 -7.70 16.89 9.41
N ARG A 63 -7.53 17.43 8.19
CA ARG A 63 -7.35 16.61 7.01
C ARG A 63 -6.00 15.91 7.06
N HIS A 64 -6.03 14.59 7.10
CA HIS A 64 -4.89 13.70 7.13
C HIS A 64 -5.26 12.41 6.40
N ASP A 65 -4.67 12.23 5.21
CA ASP A 65 -4.93 11.14 4.31
C ASP A 65 -4.16 9.88 4.74
N VAL A 66 -4.89 8.79 4.96
CA VAL A 66 -4.30 7.49 5.28
C VAL A 66 -4.92 6.39 4.43
N VAL A 67 -4.11 5.39 4.08
CA VAL A 67 -4.55 4.23 3.31
C VAL A 67 -4.28 2.97 4.12
N LEU A 68 -5.31 2.14 4.27
CA LEU A 68 -5.20 0.81 4.86
C LEU A 68 -5.61 -0.22 3.81
N ALA A 69 -4.70 -1.11 3.43
CA ALA A 69 -4.95 -2.13 2.42
C ALA A 69 -4.64 -3.52 2.97
N ARG A 70 -5.52 -4.49 2.67
CA ARG A 70 -5.34 -5.90 3.02
C ARG A 70 -5.14 -6.71 1.75
N PHE A 71 -4.08 -7.49 1.74
CA PHE A 71 -3.71 -8.43 0.70
C PHE A 71 -3.80 -9.83 1.27
N ASP A 72 -4.60 -10.69 0.65
CA ASP A 72 -4.61 -12.11 0.99
C ASP A 72 -3.73 -12.83 -0.04
N PHE A 73 -2.76 -13.60 0.44
CA PHE A 73 -1.85 -14.38 -0.38
C PHE A 73 -1.55 -15.72 0.27
N ASN A 74 -1.22 -16.71 -0.56
CA ASN A 74 -0.69 -17.98 -0.10
C ASN A 74 0.82 -18.01 -0.36
N PRO A 75 1.69 -18.01 0.66
CA PRO A 75 3.14 -18.01 0.48
C PRO A 75 3.73 -19.37 0.06
N SER A 76 2.97 -20.47 0.08
CA SER A 76 3.44 -21.77 -0.40
C SER A 76 2.34 -22.61 -1.05
N GLU A 77 2.67 -23.35 -2.13
CA GLU A 77 1.75 -24.34 -2.72
C GLU A 77 1.43 -25.50 -1.78
N ALA A 78 2.26 -25.70 -0.74
CA ALA A 78 2.03 -26.67 0.32
C ALA A 78 1.51 -25.98 1.58
N GLU A 79 0.40 -26.52 2.09
CA GLU A 79 -0.34 -26.18 3.32
C GLU A 79 -1.28 -24.96 3.26
N GLY A 80 -2.52 -25.20 3.68
CA GLY A 80 -3.71 -24.35 3.48
C GLY A 80 -3.83 -23.16 4.44
N ASP A 81 -2.71 -22.53 4.78
CA ASP A 81 -2.70 -21.33 5.62
C ASP A 81 -2.66 -20.09 4.72
N GLU A 82 -3.81 -19.44 4.55
CA GLU A 82 -3.90 -18.14 3.87
C GLU A 82 -3.33 -17.03 4.76
N TYR A 83 -2.41 -16.23 4.22
CA TYR A 83 -1.83 -15.09 4.92
C TYR A 83 -2.58 -13.84 4.49
N SER A 84 -3.01 -13.02 5.46
CA SER A 84 -3.41 -11.65 5.16
C SER A 84 -2.36 -10.69 5.62
N LEU A 85 -1.82 -9.92 4.69
CA LEU A 85 -0.97 -8.78 4.95
C LEU A 85 -1.81 -7.52 4.95
N THR A 86 -1.76 -6.78 6.06
CA THR A 86 -2.30 -5.43 6.13
C THR A 86 -1.16 -4.43 6.07
N VAL A 87 -1.24 -3.51 5.11
CA VAL A 87 -0.32 -2.38 4.95
C VAL A 87 -1.08 -1.09 5.23
N ALA A 88 -0.49 -0.23 6.05
CA ALA A 88 -0.99 1.11 6.34
C ALA A 88 0.02 2.16 5.87
N LEU A 89 -0.43 3.10 5.05
CA LEU A 89 0.34 4.24 4.58
C LEU A 89 -0.22 5.52 5.19
N ASP A 90 0.64 6.29 5.84
CA ASP A 90 0.31 7.61 6.35
C ASP A 90 0.75 8.66 5.32
N LEU A 91 -0.18 9.13 4.50
CA LEU A 91 0.11 9.99 3.33
C LEU A 91 0.15 11.48 3.68
N GLY A 92 -0.25 11.89 4.89
CA GLY A 92 -0.38 13.29 5.26
C GLY A 92 -1.37 14.03 4.35
N ASP A 93 -0.95 15.06 3.62
CA ASP A 93 -1.80 15.68 2.59
C ASP A 93 -1.55 15.04 1.21
N ALA A 94 -2.41 14.11 0.81
CA ALA A 94 -2.28 13.41 -0.47
C ALA A 94 -2.40 14.33 -1.70
N ARG A 95 -2.85 15.59 -1.55
CA ARG A 95 -2.85 16.59 -2.66
C ARG A 95 -1.47 17.13 -2.96
N ARG A 96 -0.55 17.08 -1.98
CA ARG A 96 0.83 17.53 -2.14
C ARG A 96 1.71 16.45 -2.76
N LEU A 97 1.22 15.22 -2.85
CA LEU A 97 1.89 14.15 -3.54
C LEU A 97 1.70 14.33 -5.06
N SER A 98 2.81 14.33 -5.79
CA SER A 98 2.85 14.37 -7.25
C SER A 98 2.55 12.99 -7.81
N ALA A 99 1.70 12.93 -8.84
CA ALA A 99 1.47 11.70 -9.58
C ALA A 99 2.78 11.22 -10.24
N ASN A 100 2.96 9.90 -10.28
CA ASN A 100 4.12 9.20 -10.85
C ASN A 100 5.47 9.54 -10.19
N HIS A 101 5.47 10.20 -9.02
CA HIS A 101 6.68 10.41 -8.24
C HIS A 101 6.84 9.26 -7.21
N PRO A 102 8.03 8.62 -7.13
CA PRO A 102 8.31 7.62 -6.10
C PRO A 102 8.63 8.29 -4.76
N TYR A 103 7.85 7.98 -3.74
CA TYR A 103 8.08 8.41 -2.36
C TYR A 103 8.68 7.28 -1.53
N SER A 104 9.73 7.57 -0.74
CA SER A 104 10.34 6.55 0.14
C SER A 104 9.39 6.14 1.27
N LEU A 105 9.20 4.85 1.46
CA LEU A 105 8.45 4.27 2.58
C LEU A 105 9.35 4.09 3.81
N GLY A 106 8.85 4.52 4.97
CA GLY A 106 9.57 4.54 6.24
C GLY A 106 10.42 5.79 6.47
N ASP A 107 10.74 6.55 5.40
CA ASP A 107 11.45 7.84 5.51
C ASP A 107 10.52 9.02 5.19
N SER A 108 9.96 9.06 3.97
CA SER A 108 9.11 10.17 3.52
C SER A 108 7.63 9.94 3.84
N ILE A 109 7.17 8.71 3.66
CA ILE A 109 5.82 8.27 4.00
C ILE A 109 5.96 7.22 5.11
N PRO A 110 5.48 7.48 6.34
CA PRO A 110 5.40 6.46 7.38
C PRO A 110 4.56 5.28 6.89
N ALA A 111 5.08 4.07 7.03
CA ALA A 111 4.47 2.88 6.47
C ALA A 111 4.58 1.71 7.44
N TYR A 112 3.44 1.08 7.71
CA TYR A 112 3.32 0.01 8.70
C TYR A 112 2.82 -1.23 8.01
N ALA A 113 3.31 -2.38 8.43
CA ALA A 113 2.76 -3.64 8.03
C ALA A 113 2.50 -4.54 9.23
N THR A 114 1.45 -5.34 9.12
CA THR A 114 1.23 -6.49 9.97
C THR A 114 0.68 -7.63 9.13
N VAL A 115 1.01 -8.84 9.50
CA VAL A 115 0.38 -10.05 8.95
C VAL A 115 -0.62 -10.57 9.99
N THR A 116 -1.66 -11.29 9.58
CA THR A 116 -2.61 -11.97 10.48
C THR A 116 -1.93 -13.14 11.23
N CYS A 117 -0.83 -12.86 11.93
CA CYS A 117 -0.20 -13.74 12.91
C CYS A 117 -0.18 -13.06 14.27
N LEU A 118 0.15 -13.82 15.31
CA LEU A 118 0.34 -13.39 16.70
C LEU A 118 1.58 -12.48 16.89
N CYS A 119 1.79 -11.57 15.95
CA CYS A 119 3.00 -10.80 15.77
C CYS A 119 2.73 -9.34 16.17
N ARG A 120 3.71 -8.73 16.85
CA ARG A 120 3.69 -7.29 17.14
C ARG A 120 3.64 -6.51 15.82
N PRO A 121 2.94 -5.37 15.77
CA PRO A 121 2.92 -4.59 14.56
C PRO A 121 4.32 -4.07 14.36
N LEU A 122 4.69 -3.92 13.12
CA LEU A 122 6.03 -3.53 12.85
C LEU A 122 6.13 -1.99 12.94
N ARG A 123 7.33 -1.51 13.27
CA ARG A 123 7.64 -0.08 13.41
C ARG A 123 7.23 0.70 12.14
N PRO A 124 7.10 2.04 12.18
CA PRO A 124 6.80 2.87 10.99
C PRO A 124 7.73 2.69 9.79
N ASP A 125 8.83 1.99 10.00
CA ASP A 125 9.89 1.75 9.03
C ASP A 125 10.05 0.26 8.66
N SER A 126 9.05 -0.52 9.04
CA SER A 126 8.90 -1.95 8.74
C SER A 126 8.57 -2.26 7.31
N VAL A 127 8.18 -1.24 6.56
CA VAL A 127 8.00 -1.28 5.12
C VAL A 127 9.02 -0.31 4.55
N ARG A 128 10.00 -0.84 3.81
CA ARG A 128 11.03 -0.04 3.14
C ARG A 128 10.96 -0.24 1.64
N GLY A 129 11.04 0.84 0.89
CA GLY A 129 10.92 0.83 -0.56
C GLY A 129 10.28 2.10 -1.05
N SER A 130 9.40 1.99 -2.03
CA SER A 130 8.74 3.14 -2.62
C SER A 130 7.24 2.95 -2.80
N TYR A 131 6.52 4.06 -2.69
CA TYR A 131 5.15 4.19 -3.12
C TYR A 131 5.04 5.24 -4.22
N VAL A 132 4.41 4.87 -5.33
CA VAL A 132 4.15 5.77 -6.46
C VAL A 132 2.65 6.00 -6.53
N MET A 133 2.20 7.23 -6.27
CA MET A 133 0.80 7.60 -6.46
C MET A 133 0.50 7.70 -7.96
N GLN A 134 -0.48 6.95 -8.45
CA GLN A 134 -0.88 6.96 -9.86
C GLN A 134 -2.09 7.86 -10.09
N THR A 135 -3.16 7.63 -9.32
CA THR A 135 -4.41 8.37 -9.46
C THR A 135 -4.98 8.74 -8.10
N ARG A 136 -5.58 9.92 -8.05
CA ARG A 136 -6.30 10.44 -6.90
C ARG A 136 -7.61 11.05 -7.39
N GLY A 137 -8.68 10.30 -7.23
CA GLY A 137 -10.04 10.73 -7.51
C GLY A 137 -10.71 11.37 -6.30
N SER A 138 -11.99 11.70 -6.44
CA SER A 138 -12.80 12.16 -5.31
C SER A 138 -12.95 11.03 -4.29
N ARG A 139 -13.40 9.83 -4.70
CA ARG A 139 -13.69 8.69 -3.81
C ARG A 139 -12.64 7.58 -3.77
N GLN A 140 -11.62 7.66 -4.63
CA GLN A 140 -10.64 6.58 -4.78
C GLN A 140 -9.23 7.13 -4.91
N LEU A 141 -8.28 6.37 -4.41
CA LEU A 141 -6.86 6.62 -4.54
C LEU A 141 -6.21 5.31 -5.01
N ALA A 142 -5.35 5.40 -6.01
CA ALA A 142 -4.58 4.26 -6.47
C ALA A 142 -3.10 4.61 -6.63
N GLY A 143 -2.26 3.66 -6.30
CA GLY A 143 -0.82 3.75 -6.50
C GLY A 143 -0.19 2.37 -6.59
N ARG A 144 1.12 2.35 -6.72
CA ARG A 144 1.92 1.11 -6.68
C ARG A 144 2.90 1.16 -5.53
N VAL A 145 3.01 0.04 -4.84
CA VAL A 145 4.04 -0.22 -3.85
C VAL A 145 5.07 -1.15 -4.45
N ASP A 146 6.35 -0.83 -4.24
CA ASP A 146 7.47 -1.76 -4.40
C ASP A 146 8.31 -1.68 -3.13
N ALA A 147 8.15 -2.66 -2.25
CA ALA A 147 8.70 -2.61 -0.91
C ALA A 147 9.12 -3.98 -0.38
N THR A 148 10.03 -3.94 0.59
CA THR A 148 10.34 -5.03 1.50
C THR A 148 9.66 -4.79 2.82
N LEU A 149 8.97 -5.80 3.30
CA LEU A 149 8.33 -5.81 4.59
C LEU A 149 9.14 -6.70 5.53
N TYR A 150 9.42 -6.20 6.72
CA TYR A 150 10.31 -6.83 7.70
C TYR A 150 9.52 -7.30 8.91
N PHE A 151 9.28 -8.60 9.01
CA PHE A 151 8.48 -9.22 10.06
C PHE A 151 9.31 -9.97 11.08
N THR A 152 8.66 -10.25 12.21
CA THR A 152 9.04 -11.37 13.06
C THR A 152 8.34 -12.62 12.52
N ALA A 153 9.05 -13.74 12.42
CA ALA A 153 8.50 -14.99 11.90
C ALA A 153 7.37 -15.50 12.81
N TRP A 154 6.32 -16.05 12.20
CA TRP A 154 5.11 -16.44 12.93
C TRP A 154 5.36 -17.60 13.91
N ASN A 155 6.14 -18.59 13.48
CA ASN A 155 6.44 -19.79 14.24
C ASN A 155 7.63 -19.61 15.20
N ASP A 156 8.28 -18.44 15.18
CA ASP A 156 9.46 -18.18 16.01
C ASP A 156 9.70 -16.68 16.16
N SER A 157 9.38 -16.18 17.36
CA SER A 157 9.52 -14.76 17.70
C SER A 157 10.97 -14.25 17.72
N THR A 158 11.96 -15.14 17.63
CA THR A 158 13.39 -14.78 17.58
C THR A 158 13.91 -14.64 16.16
N ARG A 159 13.15 -15.08 15.16
CA ARG A 159 13.55 -15.01 13.75
C ARG A 159 12.91 -13.84 13.04
N HIS A 160 13.69 -13.21 12.16
CA HIS A 160 13.19 -12.21 11.24
C HIS A 160 12.83 -12.85 9.90
N ALA A 161 11.70 -12.45 9.34
CA ALA A 161 11.25 -12.84 8.01
C ALA A 161 11.12 -11.59 7.14
N THR A 162 11.41 -11.71 5.85
CA THR A 162 11.18 -10.63 4.90
C THR A 162 10.23 -11.08 3.81
N TYR A 163 9.38 -10.16 3.37
CA TYR A 163 8.49 -10.37 2.23
C TYR A 163 8.67 -9.22 1.26
N ARG A 164 8.71 -9.52 -0.04
CA ARG A 164 8.64 -8.49 -1.07
C ARG A 164 7.18 -8.29 -1.43
N LEU A 165 6.74 -7.04 -1.47
CA LEU A 165 5.43 -6.63 -1.97
C LEU A 165 5.66 -5.71 -3.17
N ARG A 166 5.29 -6.18 -4.36
CA ARG A 166 5.25 -5.37 -5.57
C ARG A 166 3.84 -5.46 -6.11
N GLN A 167 3.01 -4.46 -5.81
CA GLN A 167 1.60 -4.53 -6.15
C GLN A 167 0.97 -3.16 -6.30
N ARG A 168 -0.22 -3.15 -6.90
CA ARG A 168 -1.13 -2.00 -6.86
C ARG A 168 -1.81 -1.93 -5.50
N ILE A 169 -1.97 -0.72 -4.99
CA ILE A 169 -2.78 -0.41 -3.82
C ILE A 169 -3.95 0.44 -4.28
N HIS A 170 -5.16 -0.02 -3.96
CA HIS A 170 -6.41 0.70 -4.20
C HIS A 170 -7.05 1.05 -2.86
N GLY A 171 -7.18 2.33 -2.55
CA GLY A 171 -7.95 2.81 -1.41
C GLY A 171 -9.28 3.38 -1.88
N VAL A 172 -10.39 2.92 -1.29
CA VAL A 172 -11.72 3.46 -1.53
C VAL A 172 -12.19 4.17 -0.27
N ARG A 173 -12.80 5.35 -0.42
CA ARG A 173 -13.46 6.04 0.68
C ARG A 173 -14.81 5.34 0.96
N PRO A 174 -15.10 4.94 2.21
CA PRO A 174 -16.40 4.40 2.58
C PRO A 174 -17.54 5.37 2.24
#